data_AF-X1AG51-F1
#
_entry.id   AF-X1AG51-F1
#
_cell.length_a   1.000
_cell.length_b   1.000
_cell.length_c   1.000
_cell.angle_alpha   90.00
_cell.angle_beta   90.00
_cell.angle_gamma   90.00
#
_symmetry.space_group_name_H-M   'P 1'
#
loop_
_entity.id
_entity.type
_entity.pdbx_description
1 polymer ?
#
loop_
_entity_poly.entity_id
_entity_poly.type
_entity_poly.pdbx_seq_one_letter_code
_entity_poly.pdbx_strand_id
1 'polypeptide(L)'
;MASERKVQEKKLSIFEKYLTGWVALCIIVGILIGRAFPSFSIWLDKMSIAQVSIPIAICLFFMMYPIMVKIDFSQVIKTGKTPKPVLLTLFVNWAIKPFSMFFIASFFLGILFRPLIPGTEIIRGQEVPLYRSYISGAILLGIAPCTAMVLMWSYLARGNDGLTLIMVAINSLTMLFLYAPLGGFLLGVNRMPIPWQTIVLSVLIYVGLPLLAGYFSRKQIIKKKG
;
A
#
# COMPACT_ATOMS: atom_id res chain seq x y z
N MET A 1 20.32 24.46 -31.48
CA MET A 1 19.25 25.06 -30.65
C MET A 1 18.31 23.95 -30.19
N ALA A 2 18.62 23.29 -29.08
CA ALA A 2 17.74 22.34 -28.43
C ALA A 2 17.03 23.09 -27.29
N SER A 3 15.70 23.12 -27.34
CA SER A 3 14.85 23.74 -26.32
C SER A 3 15.17 23.14 -24.94
N GLU A 4 15.84 23.91 -24.10
CA GLU A 4 15.94 23.63 -22.66
C GLU A 4 14.51 23.72 -22.09
N ARG A 5 13.85 22.57 -21.95
CA ARG A 5 12.64 22.49 -21.11
C ARG A 5 13.07 22.86 -19.70
N LYS A 6 12.81 24.10 -19.29
CA LYS A 6 12.88 24.53 -17.89
C LYS A 6 12.12 23.50 -17.05
N VAL A 7 12.84 22.70 -16.27
CA VAL A 7 12.25 21.86 -15.23
C VAL A 7 11.64 22.85 -14.24
N GLN A 8 10.33 23.01 -14.30
CA GLN A 8 9.60 23.90 -13.42
C GLN A 8 9.77 23.36 -11.99
N GLU A 9 10.60 24.02 -11.17
CA GLU A 9 10.77 23.65 -9.76
C GLU A 9 9.42 23.81 -9.06
N LYS A 10 8.72 22.69 -8.88
CA LYS A 10 7.49 22.62 -8.11
C LYS A 10 7.86 22.91 -6.66
N LYS A 11 7.70 24.17 -6.24
CA LYS A 11 7.86 24.54 -4.83
C LYS A 11 6.87 23.73 -4.01
N LEU A 12 7.39 22.92 -3.08
CA LEU A 12 6.57 22.15 -2.16
C LEU A 12 5.68 23.11 -1.37
N SER A 13 4.38 22.80 -1.30
CA SER A 13 3.48 23.54 -0.42
C SER A 13 3.94 23.40 1.03
N ILE A 14 3.61 24.38 1.88
CA ILE A 14 3.87 24.32 3.33
C ILE A 14 3.30 23.01 3.91
N PHE A 15 2.14 22.57 3.40
CA PHE A 15 1.51 21.31 3.78
C PHE A 15 2.35 20.09 3.38
N GLU A 16 2.86 20.04 2.15
CA GLU A 16 3.70 18.93 1.66
C GLU A 16 5.03 18.87 2.42
N LYS A 17 5.60 20.02 2.78
CA LYS A 17 6.85 20.13 3.52
C LYS A 17 6.73 19.61 4.96
N TYR A 18 5.62 19.90 5.64
CA TYR A 18 5.37 19.49 7.02
C TYR A 18 4.47 18.25 7.13
N LEU A 19 4.33 17.47 6.05
CA LEU A 19 3.44 16.31 6.00
C LEU A 19 3.70 15.32 7.14
N THR A 20 4.97 15.05 7.47
CA THR A 20 5.34 14.16 8.58
C THR A 20 4.80 14.66 9.92
N GLY A 21 4.82 15.97 10.15
CA GLY A 21 4.27 16.58 11.37
C GLY A 21 2.75 16.47 11.43
N TRP A 22 2.06 16.69 10.32
CA TRP A 22 0.61 16.50 10.22
C TRP A 22 0.21 15.04 10.46
N VAL A 23 0.95 14.08 9.87
CA VAL A 23 0.69 12.64 10.09
C VAL A 23 0.87 12.28 11.56
N ALA A 24 1.95 12.74 12.20
CA ALA A 24 2.18 12.50 13.63
C ALA A 24 1.05 13.09 14.50
N LEU A 25 0.61 14.32 14.19
CA LEU A 25 -0.51 14.97 14.87
C LEU A 25 -1.81 14.16 14.71
N CYS A 26 -2.12 13.73 13.48
CA CYS A 26 -3.31 12.90 13.22
C CYS A 26 -3.27 11.56 13.96
N ILE A 27 -2.10 10.93 14.09
CA ILE A 27 -1.94 9.68 14.87
C ILE A 27 -2.24 9.96 16.35
N ILE A 28 -1.64 10.99 16.94
CA ILE A 28 -1.85 11.34 18.35
C ILE A 28 -3.31 11.67 18.63
N VAL A 29 -3.90 12.55 17.82
CA VAL A 29 -5.31 12.93 17.93
C VAL A 29 -6.23 11.72 17.76
N GLY A 30 -5.95 10.85 16.78
CA GLY A 30 -6.72 9.62 16.54
C GLY A 30 -6.69 8.67 17.74
N ILE A 31 -5.52 8.47 18.36
CA ILE A 31 -5.37 7.64 19.57
C ILE A 31 -6.14 8.26 20.75
N LEU A 32 -6.05 9.58 20.94
CA LEU A 32 -6.74 10.28 22.03
C LEU A 32 -8.26 10.19 21.87
N ILE A 33 -8.79 10.40 20.66
CA ILE A 33 -10.22 10.26 20.35
C ILE A 33 -10.66 8.81 20.56
N GLY A 34 -9.92 7.84 20.04
CA GLY A 34 -10.24 6.42 20.19
C GLY A 34 -10.27 5.95 21.65
N ARG A 35 -9.42 6.55 22.51
CA ARG A 35 -9.39 6.27 23.95
C ARG A 35 -10.48 7.02 24.73
N ALA A 36 -10.77 8.28 24.39
CA ALA A 36 -11.75 9.11 25.09
C ALA A 36 -13.21 8.78 24.71
N PHE A 37 -13.43 8.36 23.45
CA PHE A 37 -14.76 8.03 22.92
C PHE A 37 -14.75 6.64 22.25
N PRO A 38 -14.70 5.54 23.03
CA PRO A 38 -14.70 4.18 22.49
C PRO A 38 -15.95 3.86 21.65
N SER A 39 -17.07 4.55 21.90
CA SER A 39 -18.30 4.47 21.09
C SER A 39 -18.09 4.85 19.62
N PHE A 40 -17.16 5.75 19.32
CA PHE A 40 -16.84 6.16 17.95
C PHE A 40 -16.13 5.03 17.18
N SER A 41 -15.20 4.33 17.84
CA SER A 41 -14.51 3.15 17.27
C SER A 41 -15.49 2.01 16.99
N ILE A 42 -16.41 1.74 17.93
CA ILE A 42 -17.44 0.70 17.76
C ILE A 42 -18.41 1.04 16.62
N TRP A 43 -18.75 2.33 16.44
CA TRP A 43 -19.61 2.76 15.34
C TRP A 43 -18.93 2.59 13.97
N LEU A 44 -17.63 2.90 13.89
CA LEU A 44 -16.80 2.63 12.71
C LEU A 44 -16.70 1.14 12.39
N ASP A 45 -16.53 0.28 13.40
CA ASP A 45 -16.48 -1.17 13.22
C ASP A 45 -17.84 -1.76 12.80
N LYS A 46 -18.97 -1.18 13.26
CA LYS A 46 -20.31 -1.54 12.79
C LYS A 46 -20.54 -1.22 11.30
N MET A 47 -19.78 -0.26 10.74
CA MET A 47 -19.77 0.05 9.30
C MET A 47 -18.76 -0.80 8.51
N SER A 48 -18.48 -2.03 8.96
CA SER A 48 -17.67 -2.99 8.23
C SER A 48 -18.54 -4.04 7.52
N ILE A 49 -18.23 -4.32 6.27
CA ILE A 49 -18.79 -5.45 5.52
C ILE A 49 -17.64 -6.40 5.22
N ALA A 50 -17.77 -7.67 5.60
CA ALA A 50 -16.73 -8.69 5.35
C ALA A 50 -15.32 -8.31 5.87
N GLN A 51 -15.24 -7.64 7.03
CA GLN A 51 -14.00 -7.15 7.66
C GLN A 51 -13.32 -5.98 6.91
N VAL A 52 -14.05 -5.32 6.01
CA VAL A 52 -13.62 -4.14 5.26
C VAL A 52 -14.49 -2.97 5.70
N SER A 53 -13.90 -2.00 6.41
CA SER A 53 -14.62 -0.79 6.82
C SER A 53 -14.93 0.08 5.60
N ILE A 54 -16.22 0.36 5.38
CA ILE A 54 -16.69 1.15 4.22
C ILE A 54 -16.05 2.55 4.20
N PRO A 55 -15.95 3.30 5.32
CA PRO A 55 -15.32 4.62 5.30
C PRO A 55 -13.85 4.57 4.87
N ILE A 56 -13.11 3.58 5.37
CA ILE A 56 -11.70 3.36 5.01
C ILE A 56 -11.60 3.00 3.52
N ALA A 57 -12.50 2.14 3.03
CA ALA A 57 -12.55 1.76 1.61
C ALA A 57 -12.74 2.97 0.69
N ILE A 58 -13.66 3.87 1.04
CA ILE A 58 -13.92 5.10 0.27
C ILE A 58 -12.68 6.01 0.28
N CYS A 59 -12.07 6.23 1.45
CA CYS A 59 -10.85 7.03 1.56
C CYS A 59 -9.69 6.46 0.73
N LEU A 60 -9.49 5.14 0.79
CA LEU A 60 -8.46 4.45 -0.01
C LEU A 60 -8.77 4.53 -1.51
N PHE A 61 -10.04 4.41 -1.90
CA PHE A 61 -10.46 4.59 -3.29
C PHE A 61 -10.09 5.98 -3.81
N PHE A 62 -10.44 7.05 -3.07
CA PHE A 62 -10.10 8.42 -3.46
C PHE A 62 -8.60 8.69 -3.47
N MET A 63 -7.82 7.99 -2.65
CA MET A 63 -6.36 8.07 -2.67
C MET A 63 -5.74 7.36 -3.88
N MET A 64 -6.25 6.17 -4.23
CA MET A 64 -5.68 5.36 -5.31
C MET A 64 -6.16 5.78 -6.70
N TYR A 65 -7.41 6.22 -6.83
CA TYR A 65 -8.02 6.60 -8.09
C TYR A 65 -7.21 7.63 -8.90
N PRO A 66 -6.73 8.76 -8.33
CA PRO A 66 -5.93 9.76 -9.06
C PRO A 66 -4.64 9.19 -9.62
N ILE A 67 -4.01 8.24 -8.92
CA ILE A 67 -2.79 7.59 -9.38
C ILE A 67 -3.12 6.70 -10.56
N MET A 68 -4.18 5.89 -10.47
CA MET A 68 -4.60 4.97 -11.53
C MET A 68 -5.00 5.69 -12.83
N VAL A 69 -5.67 6.84 -12.72
CA VAL A 69 -6.01 7.68 -13.90
C VAL A 69 -4.76 8.24 -14.58
N LYS A 70 -3.68 8.50 -13.83
CA LYS A 70 -2.39 8.99 -14.38
C LYS A 70 -1.58 7.89 -15.09
N ILE A 71 -1.92 6.61 -14.92
CA ILE A 71 -1.19 5.52 -15.55
C ILE A 71 -1.45 5.51 -17.06
N ASP A 72 -0.38 5.63 -17.83
CA ASP A 72 -0.42 5.46 -19.28
C ASP A 72 -0.03 4.04 -19.69
N PHE A 73 -1.04 3.20 -19.95
CA PHE A 73 -0.86 1.80 -20.33
C PHE A 73 0.01 1.62 -21.59
N SER A 74 -0.03 2.57 -22.52
CA SER A 74 0.82 2.55 -23.72
C SER A 74 2.31 2.67 -23.37
N GLN A 75 2.64 3.46 -22.35
CA GLN A 75 4.01 3.63 -21.87
C GLN A 75 4.46 2.46 -20.97
N VAL A 76 3.52 1.86 -20.24
CA VAL A 76 3.78 0.61 -19.50
C VAL A 76 4.24 -0.49 -20.44
N ILE A 77 3.56 -0.69 -21.58
CA ILE A 77 3.93 -1.69 -22.59
C ILE A 77 5.29 -1.37 -23.23
N LYS A 78 5.57 -0.09 -23.54
CA LYS A 78 6.85 0.33 -24.12
C LYS A 78 8.03 0.12 -23.16
N THR A 79 7.84 0.35 -21.87
CA THR A 79 8.89 0.22 -20.85
C THR A 79 9.10 -1.22 -20.40
N GLY A 80 8.12 -2.11 -20.62
CA GLY A 80 8.38 -3.55 -20.59
C GLY A 80 9.53 -3.98 -21.53
N LYS A 81 9.88 -3.16 -22.53
CA LYS A 81 11.03 -3.37 -23.42
C LYS A 81 12.38 -2.95 -22.83
N THR A 82 12.42 -2.34 -21.64
CA THR A 82 13.64 -2.05 -20.87
C THR A 82 13.68 -2.93 -19.61
N PRO A 83 14.02 -4.23 -19.74
CA PRO A 83 13.77 -5.23 -18.70
C PRO A 83 14.67 -5.08 -17.47
N LYS A 84 15.91 -4.58 -17.62
CA LYS A 84 16.89 -4.52 -16.52
C LYS A 84 16.36 -3.80 -15.27
N PRO A 85 15.90 -2.53 -15.34
CA PRO A 85 15.45 -1.82 -14.16
C PRO A 85 14.10 -2.31 -13.63
N VAL A 86 13.20 -2.79 -14.51
CA VAL A 86 11.92 -3.39 -14.11
C VAL A 86 12.13 -4.69 -13.33
N LEU A 87 12.96 -5.59 -13.86
CA LEU A 87 13.23 -6.90 -13.25
C LEU A 87 13.93 -6.74 -11.91
N LEU A 88 14.93 -5.85 -11.82
CA LEU A 88 15.60 -5.54 -10.56
C LEU A 88 14.61 -5.06 -9.50
N THR A 89 13.71 -4.14 -9.88
CA THR A 89 12.71 -3.58 -8.96
C THR A 89 11.71 -4.64 -8.51
N LEU A 90 11.23 -5.48 -9.42
CA LEU A 90 10.30 -6.57 -9.09
C LEU A 90 10.97 -7.61 -8.20
N PHE A 91 12.21 -7.99 -8.50
CA PHE A 91 12.96 -8.94 -7.68
C PHE A 91 13.16 -8.41 -6.25
N VAL A 92 13.63 -7.16 -6.12
CA VAL A 92 13.81 -6.55 -4.78
C VAL A 92 12.47 -6.44 -4.04
N ASN A 93 11.41 -5.98 -4.71
CA ASN A 93 10.10 -5.74 -4.07
C ASN A 93 9.37 -7.01 -3.66
N TRP A 94 9.52 -8.10 -4.43
CA TRP A 94 8.72 -9.31 -4.25
C TRP A 94 9.51 -10.49 -3.67
N ALA A 95 10.82 -10.55 -3.92
CA ALA A 95 11.68 -11.63 -3.42
C ALA A 95 12.53 -11.21 -2.20
N ILE A 96 12.97 -9.95 -2.11
CA ILE A 96 13.81 -9.52 -0.98
C ILE A 96 12.96 -8.89 0.12
N LYS A 97 12.15 -7.88 -0.22
CA LYS A 97 11.40 -7.04 0.73
C LYS A 97 10.47 -7.82 1.67
N PRO A 98 9.65 -8.79 1.20
CA PRO A 98 8.73 -9.49 2.09
C PRO A 98 9.45 -10.40 3.08
N PHE A 99 10.53 -11.05 2.64
CA PHE A 99 11.31 -11.98 3.44
C PHE A 99 12.19 -11.26 4.45
N SER A 100 12.81 -10.14 4.06
CA SER A 100 13.55 -9.30 4.99
C SER A 100 12.63 -8.71 6.06
N MET A 101 11.44 -8.24 5.68
CA MET A 101 10.44 -7.77 6.64
C MET A 101 10.01 -8.88 7.60
N PHE A 102 9.72 -10.08 7.10
CA PHE A 102 9.36 -11.22 7.93
C PHE A 102 10.48 -11.59 8.91
N PHE A 103 11.73 -11.63 8.43
CA PHE A 103 12.90 -11.93 9.26
C PHE A 103 13.07 -10.91 10.39
N ILE A 104 13.07 -9.62 10.05
CA ILE A 104 13.23 -8.53 11.03
C ILE A 104 12.06 -8.53 12.02
N ALA A 105 10.82 -8.63 11.53
CA ALA A 105 9.64 -8.67 12.39
C ALA A 105 9.65 -9.87 13.34
N SER A 106 10.03 -11.06 12.86
CA SER A 106 10.10 -12.27 13.68
C SER A 106 11.20 -12.18 14.74
N PHE A 107 12.35 -11.60 14.41
CA PHE A 107 13.43 -11.39 15.37
C PHE A 107 13.02 -10.38 16.46
N PHE A 108 12.54 -9.21 16.06
CA PHE A 108 12.19 -8.16 17.03
C PHE A 108 10.92 -8.48 17.81
N LEU A 109 9.81 -8.84 17.16
CA LEU A 109 8.53 -9.05 17.83
C LEU A 109 8.39 -10.47 18.42
N GLY A 110 9.04 -11.45 17.81
CA GLY A 110 8.97 -12.86 18.24
C GLY A 110 10.02 -13.24 19.28
N ILE A 111 11.16 -12.56 19.35
CA ILE A 111 12.24 -12.87 20.30
C ILE A 111 12.46 -11.71 21.27
N LEU A 112 12.85 -10.53 20.78
CA LEU A 112 13.29 -9.42 21.63
C LEU A 112 12.16 -8.79 22.45
N PHE A 113 11.04 -8.45 21.81
CA PHE A 113 9.89 -7.76 22.41
C PHE A 113 8.77 -8.71 22.85
N ARG A 114 8.98 -10.02 22.72
CA ARG A 114 8.01 -11.02 23.19
C ARG A 114 7.53 -10.79 24.64
N PRO A 115 8.39 -10.46 25.63
CA PRO A 115 7.90 -10.18 26.99
C PRO A 115 7.15 -8.84 27.12
N LEU A 116 7.36 -7.90 26.19
CA LEU A 116 6.71 -6.59 26.19
C LEU A 116 5.30 -6.62 25.57
N ILE A 117 4.96 -7.73 24.88
CA ILE A 117 3.67 -7.92 24.21
C ILE A 117 2.92 -9.12 24.82
N PRO A 118 2.43 -9.01 26.08
CA PRO A 118 1.60 -10.04 26.68
C PRO A 118 0.17 -9.95 26.12
N GLY A 119 -0.43 -11.11 25.82
CA GLY A 119 -1.85 -11.20 25.43
C GLY A 119 -2.13 -12.22 24.34
N THR A 120 -3.39 -12.63 24.28
CA THR A 120 -3.97 -13.44 23.20
C THR A 120 -5.12 -12.66 22.57
N GLU A 121 -5.27 -12.81 21.27
CA GLU A 121 -6.37 -12.24 20.50
C GLU A 121 -7.13 -13.36 19.81
N ILE A 122 -8.45 -13.28 19.80
CA ILE A 122 -9.29 -14.28 19.16
C ILE A 122 -9.53 -13.86 17.71
N ILE A 123 -8.90 -14.56 16.78
CA ILE A 123 -9.07 -14.33 15.35
C ILE A 123 -9.79 -15.53 14.76
N ARG A 124 -11.02 -15.31 14.28
CA ARG A 124 -11.89 -16.36 13.70
C ARG A 124 -12.07 -17.59 14.60
N GLY A 125 -12.20 -17.36 15.92
CA GLY A 125 -12.42 -18.42 16.90
C GLY A 125 -11.15 -19.18 17.31
N GLN A 126 -9.97 -18.77 16.83
CA GLN A 126 -8.69 -19.30 17.30
C GLN A 126 -8.01 -18.28 18.20
N GLU A 127 -7.54 -18.71 19.38
CA GLU A 127 -6.65 -17.90 20.20
C GLU A 127 -5.26 -17.85 19.55
N VAL A 128 -4.85 -16.65 19.17
CA VAL A 128 -3.54 -16.38 18.58
C VAL A 128 -2.79 -15.46 19.54
N PRO A 129 -1.52 -15.75 19.85
CA PRO A 129 -0.74 -14.84 20.68
C PRO A 129 -0.47 -13.52 19.95
N LEU A 130 -0.57 -12.40 20.68
CA LEU A 130 -0.61 -11.05 20.11
C LEU A 130 0.64 -10.69 19.27
N TYR A 131 1.82 -11.20 19.65
CA TYR A 131 3.05 -11.01 18.87
C TYR A 131 2.92 -11.55 17.44
N ARG A 132 2.17 -12.64 17.23
CA ARG A 132 1.93 -13.19 15.88
C ARG A 132 1.00 -12.30 15.07
N SER A 133 -0.03 -11.71 15.70
CA SER A 133 -0.89 -10.71 15.04
C SER A 133 -0.06 -9.52 14.54
N TYR A 134 0.86 -9.00 15.36
CA TYR A 134 1.74 -7.91 14.95
C TYR A 134 2.72 -8.30 13.84
N ILE A 135 3.32 -9.50 13.90
CA ILE A 135 4.16 -10.02 12.82
C ILE A 135 3.36 -10.14 11.52
N SER A 136 2.12 -10.64 11.59
CA SER A 136 1.23 -10.73 10.44
C SER A 136 0.91 -9.35 9.84
N GLY A 137 0.67 -8.34 10.67
CA GLY A 137 0.53 -6.95 10.21
C GLY A 137 1.79 -6.43 9.52
N ALA A 138 2.97 -6.70 10.09
CA ALA A 138 4.26 -6.35 9.50
C ALA A 138 4.49 -7.05 8.15
N ILE A 139 4.12 -8.32 8.01
CA ILE A 139 4.18 -9.07 6.74
C ILE A 139 3.27 -8.41 5.69
N LEU A 140 2.01 -8.14 6.02
CA LEU A 140 1.05 -7.53 5.09
C LEU A 140 1.52 -6.14 4.61
N LEU A 141 2.02 -5.31 5.52
CA LEU A 141 2.64 -4.03 5.19
C LEU A 141 3.92 -4.20 4.35
N GLY A 142 4.72 -5.22 4.67
CA GLY A 142 5.96 -5.57 3.98
C GLY A 142 5.76 -6.13 2.59
N ILE A 143 4.59 -6.67 2.25
CA ILE A 143 4.28 -7.12 0.88
C ILE A 143 3.73 -5.94 0.07
N ALA A 144 2.93 -5.07 0.70
CA ALA A 144 2.32 -3.93 0.03
C ALA A 144 3.39 -2.99 -0.59
N PRO A 145 3.35 -2.73 -1.91
CA PRO A 145 4.21 -1.73 -2.52
C PRO A 145 3.73 -0.31 -2.21
N CYS A 146 4.67 0.59 -1.95
CA CYS A 146 4.36 2.01 -1.85
C CYS A 146 4.32 2.63 -3.26
N THR A 147 3.23 3.32 -3.60
CA THR A 147 3.02 3.89 -4.94
C THR A 147 3.17 5.42 -4.94
N ALA A 148 2.48 6.12 -4.03
CA ALA A 148 2.46 7.58 -3.99
C ALA A 148 3.80 8.19 -3.53
N MET A 149 4.39 7.64 -2.46
CA MET A 149 5.58 8.23 -1.85
C MET A 149 6.80 8.12 -2.77
N VAL A 150 6.91 7.03 -3.53
CA VAL A 150 8.02 6.79 -4.46
C VAL A 150 8.07 7.86 -5.56
N LEU A 151 6.92 8.35 -6.04
CA LEU A 151 6.88 9.47 -6.99
C LEU A 151 7.44 10.75 -6.37
N MET A 152 7.10 11.04 -5.11
CA MET A 152 7.65 12.21 -4.40
C MET A 152 9.15 12.07 -4.13
N TRP A 153 9.63 10.89 -3.72
CA TRP A 153 11.05 10.64 -3.53
C TRP A 153 11.84 10.74 -4.85
N SER A 154 11.29 10.19 -5.94
CA SER A 154 11.85 10.34 -7.29
C SER A 154 11.95 11.81 -7.67
N TYR A 155 10.88 12.57 -7.45
CA TYR A 155 10.85 14.01 -7.71
C TYR A 155 11.93 14.76 -6.91
N LEU A 156 12.03 14.50 -5.60
CA LEU A 156 13.03 15.13 -4.72
C LEU A 156 14.47 14.74 -5.09
N ALA A 157 14.68 13.50 -5.53
CA ALA A 157 15.97 12.99 -5.98
C ALA A 157 16.33 13.44 -7.41
N ARG A 158 15.52 14.28 -8.06
CA ARG A 158 15.67 14.68 -9.48
C ARG A 158 15.73 13.48 -10.43
N GLY A 159 14.95 12.45 -10.11
CA GLY A 159 14.81 11.22 -10.89
C GLY A 159 13.92 11.40 -12.13
N ASN A 160 13.77 10.32 -12.90
CA ASN A 160 12.89 10.30 -14.06
C ASN A 160 11.46 9.92 -13.65
N ASP A 161 10.59 10.92 -13.51
CA ASP A 161 9.21 10.74 -13.08
C ASP A 161 8.40 9.82 -14.02
N GLY A 162 8.67 9.87 -15.33
CA GLY A 162 8.01 8.99 -16.29
C GLY A 162 8.37 7.53 -16.07
N LEU A 163 9.66 7.23 -15.89
CA LEU A 163 10.15 5.88 -15.57
C LEU A 163 9.60 5.41 -14.22
N THR A 164 9.61 6.27 -13.20
CA THR A 164 9.09 5.95 -11.87
C THR A 164 7.59 5.65 -11.91
N LEU A 165 6.80 6.46 -12.63
CA LEU A 165 5.36 6.24 -12.80
C LEU A 165 5.08 4.88 -13.45
N ILE A 166 5.88 4.50 -14.44
CA ILE A 166 5.72 3.22 -15.13
C ILE A 166 6.14 2.04 -14.23
N MET A 167 7.24 2.16 -13.48
CA MET A 167 7.62 1.16 -12.48
C MET A 167 6.53 0.99 -11.41
N VAL A 168 5.97 2.08 -10.92
CA VAL A 168 4.85 2.07 -9.96
C VAL A 168 3.63 1.37 -10.55
N ALA A 169 3.32 1.60 -11.82
CA ALA A 169 2.22 0.92 -12.51
C ALA A 169 2.46 -0.59 -12.65
N ILE A 170 3.66 -1.01 -13.11
CA ILE A 170 4.02 -2.43 -13.22
C ILE A 170 3.96 -3.11 -11.86
N ASN A 171 4.46 -2.45 -10.81
CA ASN A 171 4.44 -2.96 -9.45
C ASN A 171 3.02 -3.11 -8.90
N SER A 172 2.14 -2.14 -9.19
CA SER A 172 0.72 -2.18 -8.80
C SER A 172 -0.05 -3.28 -9.54
N LEU A 173 0.25 -3.51 -10.82
CA LEU A 173 -0.33 -4.63 -11.58
C LEU A 173 0.15 -5.97 -11.03
N THR A 174 1.45 -6.07 -10.75
CA THR A 174 2.04 -7.28 -10.16
C THR A 174 1.44 -7.58 -8.79
N MET A 175 1.11 -6.55 -8.01
CA MET A 175 0.48 -6.69 -6.70
C MET A 175 -0.85 -7.43 -6.74
N LEU A 176 -1.68 -7.22 -7.77
CA LEU A 176 -2.95 -7.94 -7.91
C LEU A 176 -2.78 -9.46 -7.93
N PHE A 177 -1.63 -9.94 -8.43
CA PHE A 177 -1.34 -11.36 -8.57
C PHE A 177 -0.44 -11.91 -7.47
N LEU A 178 0.58 -11.15 -7.03
CA LEU A 178 1.57 -11.64 -6.07
C LEU A 178 1.22 -11.38 -4.60
N TYR A 179 0.40 -10.36 -4.31
CA TYR A 179 0.10 -9.99 -2.92
C TYR A 179 -0.61 -11.11 -2.16
N ALA A 180 -1.68 -11.67 -2.74
CA ALA A 180 -2.45 -12.72 -2.07
C ALA A 180 -1.66 -14.03 -1.89
N PRO A 181 -0.95 -14.56 -2.91
CA PRO A 181 -0.12 -15.75 -2.76
C PRO A 181 1.03 -15.59 -1.75
N LEU A 182 1.80 -14.51 -1.83
CA LEU A 182 2.91 -14.27 -0.89
C LEU A 182 2.42 -13.99 0.52
N GLY A 183 1.30 -13.25 0.64
CA GLY A 183 0.65 -13.01 1.93
C GLY A 183 0.19 -14.32 2.55
N GLY A 184 -0.52 -15.16 1.80
CA GLY A 184 -0.93 -16.49 2.27
C GLY A 184 0.26 -17.37 2.68
N PHE A 185 1.33 -17.39 1.89
CA PHE A 185 2.53 -18.15 2.20
C PHE A 185 3.20 -17.69 3.49
N LEU A 186 3.54 -16.40 3.61
CA LEU A 186 4.25 -15.86 4.78
C LEU A 186 3.38 -15.89 6.06
N LEU A 187 2.08 -15.65 5.94
CA LEU A 187 1.14 -15.80 7.07
C LEU A 187 1.01 -17.26 7.50
N GLY A 188 1.05 -18.21 6.55
CA GLY A 188 1.08 -19.64 6.83
C GLY A 188 2.33 -20.05 7.60
N VAL A 189 3.51 -19.53 7.22
CA VAL A 189 4.76 -19.72 7.97
C VAL A 189 4.66 -19.16 9.39
N ASN A 190 3.98 -18.02 9.57
CA ASN A 190 3.70 -17.42 10.88
C ASN A 190 2.59 -18.15 11.67
N ARG A 191 2.01 -19.23 11.15
CA ARG A 191 0.89 -20.00 11.75
C ARG A 191 -0.33 -19.13 12.08
N MET A 192 -0.64 -18.18 11.21
CA MET A 192 -1.81 -17.31 11.31
C MET A 192 -2.98 -17.93 10.52
N PRO A 193 -4.23 -17.93 11.01
CA PRO A 193 -5.38 -18.34 10.19
C PRO A 193 -5.47 -17.43 8.96
N ILE A 194 -5.37 -17.99 7.75
CA ILE A 194 -5.29 -17.23 6.50
C ILE A 194 -6.70 -16.95 5.96
N PRO A 195 -7.17 -15.69 5.95
CA PRO A 195 -8.50 -15.35 5.45
C PRO A 195 -8.45 -15.11 3.93
N TRP A 196 -8.25 -16.16 3.13
CA TRP A 196 -8.10 -16.07 1.67
C TRP A 196 -9.19 -15.25 0.99
N GLN A 197 -10.45 -15.48 1.36
CA GLN A 197 -11.59 -14.73 0.84
C GLN A 197 -11.48 -13.23 1.14
N THR A 198 -11.11 -12.86 2.38
CA THR A 198 -10.95 -11.45 2.78
C THR A 198 -9.75 -10.81 2.08
N ILE A 199 -8.62 -11.51 1.97
CA ILE A 199 -7.43 -10.97 1.28
C ILE A 199 -7.75 -10.69 -0.18
N VAL A 200 -8.34 -11.66 -0.89
CA VAL A 200 -8.70 -11.49 -2.32
C VAL A 200 -9.75 -10.39 -2.50
N LEU A 201 -10.79 -10.38 -1.67
CA LEU A 201 -11.84 -9.36 -1.73
C LEU A 201 -11.28 -7.97 -1.44
N SER A 202 -10.43 -7.81 -0.43
CA SER A 202 -9.77 -6.53 -0.12
C SER A 202 -8.84 -6.07 -1.25
N VAL A 203 -8.07 -6.96 -1.87
CA VAL A 203 -7.23 -6.61 -3.02
C VAL A 203 -8.08 -6.18 -4.21
N LEU A 204 -9.17 -6.88 -4.49
CA LEU A 204 -10.09 -6.51 -5.57
C LEU A 204 -10.78 -5.17 -5.32
N ILE A 205 -11.26 -4.91 -4.09
CA ILE A 205 -11.95 -3.67 -3.76
C ILE A 205 -10.96 -2.50 -3.66
N TYR A 206 -9.83 -2.67 -2.99
CA TYR A 206 -8.88 -1.57 -2.74
C TYR A 206 -7.94 -1.30 -3.90
N VAL A 207 -7.62 -2.30 -4.73
CA VAL A 207 -6.67 -2.12 -5.85
C VAL A 207 -7.37 -2.33 -7.18
N GLY A 208 -8.11 -3.43 -7.33
CA GLY A 208 -8.76 -3.79 -8.59
C GLY A 208 -9.80 -2.76 -9.04
N LEU A 209 -10.68 -2.32 -8.13
CA LEU A 209 -11.76 -1.39 -8.43
C LEU A 209 -11.23 0.01 -8.82
N PRO A 210 -10.32 0.66 -8.07
CA PRO A 210 -9.69 1.90 -8.54
C PRO A 210 -8.93 1.76 -9.86
N LEU A 211 -8.31 0.61 -10.11
CA LEU A 211 -7.57 0.36 -11.34
C LEU A 211 -8.50 0.26 -12.55
N LEU A 212 -9.60 -0.50 -12.43
CA LEU A 212 -10.64 -0.59 -13.46
C LEU A 212 -11.30 0.77 -13.70
N ALA A 213 -11.72 1.45 -12.62
CA ALA A 213 -12.31 2.78 -12.70
C ALA A 213 -11.35 3.77 -13.37
N GLY A 214 -10.08 3.78 -12.97
CA GLY A 214 -9.05 4.64 -13.55
C GLY A 214 -8.81 4.37 -15.04
N TYR A 215 -8.74 3.09 -15.44
CA TYR A 215 -8.59 2.70 -16.85
C TYR A 215 -9.76 3.18 -17.71
N PHE A 216 -11.00 2.91 -17.27
CA PHE A 216 -12.20 3.31 -18.02
C PHE A 216 -12.35 4.84 -18.06
N SER A 217 -12.16 5.53 -16.93
CA SER A 217 -12.21 6.98 -16.86
C SER A 217 -11.19 7.62 -17.81
N ARG A 218 -9.94 7.16 -17.79
CA ARG A 218 -8.89 7.68 -18.68
C ARG A 218 -9.24 7.47 -20.15
N LYS A 219 -9.68 6.26 -20.51
CA LYS A 219 -10.07 5.92 -21.90
C LYS A 219 -11.23 6.80 -22.39
N GLN A 220 -12.23 7.04 -21.55
CA GLN A 220 -13.36 7.91 -21.88
C GLN A 220 -12.94 9.38 -22.00
N ILE A 221 -12.07 9.86 -21.11
CA ILE A 221 -11.57 11.25 -21.12
C ILE A 221 -10.75 11.51 -22.38
N ILE A 222 -9.80 10.64 -22.72
CA ILE A 222 -8.99 10.76 -23.96
C ILE A 222 -9.90 10.75 -25.19
N LYS A 223 -10.90 9.86 -25.24
CA LYS A 223 -11.85 9.80 -26.35
C LYS A 223 -12.72 11.07 -26.48
N LYS A 224 -13.06 11.72 -25.36
CA LYS A 224 -13.96 12.90 -25.36
C LYS A 224 -13.24 14.25 -25.42
N LYS A 225 -12.01 14.36 -24.91
CA LYS A 225 -11.31 15.65 -24.71
C LYS A 225 -9.88 15.72 -25.28
N GLY A 226 -9.35 14.62 -25.85
CA GLY A 226 -7.97 14.56 -26.37
C GLY A 226 -6.98 14.15 -25.29
#